data_AF-A0A7C8N749-F1
#
_entry.id   AF-A0A7C8N749-F1
#
_cell.length_a   1.000
_cell.length_b   1.000
_cell.length_c   1.000
_cell.angle_alpha   90.00
_cell.angle_beta   90.00
_cell.angle_gamma   90.00
#
_symmetry.space_group_name_H-M   'P 1'
#
loop_
_entity.id
_entity.type
_entity.pdbx_description
1 polymer ?
#
loop_
_entity_poly.entity_id
_entity_poly.type
_entity_poly.pdbx_seq_one_letter_code
_entity_poly.pdbx_strand_id
1 'polypeptide(L)'
;MLYRSYLIKYKTLHVRFVYLKKVVKTIPPRPHRHHFEQQQQQMQDQEQQNADDRRRLQYIGIERLGHGDPARADLAKGAGGEFRLLKYEYRFSGPAIYDVALWRSGGRQCIPPAGWDGMSSDINEGRRGDYLYIVWKIDYFIC
;
A
#
# COMPACT_ATOMS: atom_id res chain seq x y z
N MET A 1 -45.54 21.22 -12.55
CA MET A 1 -46.26 19.93 -12.52
C MET A 1 -46.26 19.38 -13.94
N LEU A 2 -45.82 18.18 -14.29
CA LEU A 2 -45.53 16.93 -13.59
C LEU A 2 -44.37 16.22 -14.31
N TYR A 3 -43.54 15.55 -13.52
CA TYR A 3 -42.51 14.58 -13.92
C TYR A 3 -43.11 13.38 -14.67
N ARG A 4 -42.43 12.88 -15.71
CA ARG A 4 -42.43 11.45 -16.03
C ARG A 4 -41.05 10.97 -16.50
N SER A 5 -40.76 9.75 -16.08
CA SER A 5 -39.47 9.12 -15.84
C SER A 5 -38.96 8.23 -16.99
N TYR A 6 -37.62 8.21 -17.10
CA TYR A 6 -36.67 7.18 -17.55
C TYR A 6 -36.98 6.20 -18.71
N LEU A 7 -36.11 6.20 -19.73
CA LEU A 7 -35.48 4.98 -20.26
C LEU A 7 -34.13 5.28 -20.93
N ILE A 8 -33.06 4.70 -20.39
CA ILE A 8 -31.69 4.77 -20.91
C ILE A 8 -31.58 3.83 -22.12
N LYS A 9 -31.09 4.34 -23.27
CA LYS A 9 -30.52 3.52 -24.34
C LYS A 9 -29.17 4.11 -24.72
N TYR A 10 -28.10 3.39 -24.41
CA TYR A 10 -26.75 3.73 -24.85
C TYR A 10 -26.70 3.73 -26.37
N LYS A 11 -26.49 4.90 -26.98
CA LYS A 11 -26.27 5.07 -28.42
C LYS A 11 -24.80 5.38 -28.65
N THR A 12 -24.14 4.48 -29.37
CA THR A 12 -22.81 4.58 -29.97
C THR A 12 -22.54 5.98 -30.52
N LEU A 13 -21.63 6.72 -29.87
CA LEU A 13 -21.22 8.04 -30.32
C LEU A 13 -20.14 7.89 -31.41
N HIS A 14 -20.57 7.97 -32.68
CA HIS A 14 -19.66 8.32 -33.77
C HIS A 14 -19.28 9.80 -33.63
N VAL A 15 -18.12 10.09 -33.05
CA VAL A 15 -17.53 11.44 -33.06
C VAL A 15 -16.99 11.71 -34.47
N ARG A 16 -17.74 12.48 -35.27
CA ARG A 16 -17.26 13.08 -36.51
C ARG A 16 -16.35 14.26 -36.17
N PHE A 17 -15.05 14.10 -36.35
CA PHE A 17 -14.12 15.22 -36.40
C PHE A 17 -14.25 15.96 -37.73
N VAL A 18 -14.89 17.12 -37.72
CA VAL A 18 -14.84 18.07 -38.84
C VAL A 18 -13.63 18.97 -38.59
N TYR A 19 -12.51 18.71 -39.27
CA TYR A 19 -11.37 19.63 -39.29
C TYR A 19 -11.52 20.60 -40.47
N LEU A 20 -11.68 21.89 -40.14
CA LEU A 20 -11.65 23.01 -41.08
C LEU A 20 -10.30 23.05 -41.83
N LYS A 21 -10.36 23.00 -43.16
CA LYS A 21 -9.23 23.23 -44.06
C LYS A 21 -8.86 24.72 -44.06
N LYS A 22 -7.72 25.07 -43.47
CA LYS A 22 -6.70 26.01 -44.00
C LYS A 22 -5.60 26.22 -42.95
N VAL A 23 -4.64 25.30 -42.91
CA VAL A 23 -3.27 25.59 -42.44
C VAL A 23 -2.33 24.87 -43.40
N VAL A 24 -1.42 25.62 -43.98
CA VAL A 24 -0.33 25.14 -44.83
C VAL A 24 0.43 24.05 -44.07
N LYS A 25 0.57 22.89 -44.71
CA LYS A 25 1.25 21.71 -44.15
C LYS A 25 2.72 22.03 -43.87
N THR A 26 3.04 22.37 -42.64
CA THR A 26 4.18 21.75 -41.98
C THR A 26 3.60 20.78 -40.98
N ILE A 27 3.44 19.53 -41.40
CA ILE A 27 3.28 18.43 -40.43
C ILE A 27 4.57 18.50 -39.59
N PRO A 28 4.51 18.74 -38.26
CA PRO A 28 5.72 18.73 -37.46
C PRO A 28 6.43 17.40 -37.73
N PRO A 29 7.77 17.40 -37.88
CA PRO A 29 8.51 16.17 -38.11
C PRO A 29 8.02 15.16 -37.09
N ARG A 30 7.59 13.99 -37.58
CA ARG A 30 7.07 12.91 -36.74
C ARG A 30 8.14 12.71 -35.67
N PRO A 31 7.86 12.97 -34.37
CA PRO A 31 8.88 12.91 -33.35
C PRO A 31 9.55 11.55 -33.45
N HIS A 32 10.88 11.52 -33.38
CA HIS A 32 11.62 10.27 -33.46
C HIS A 32 11.00 9.30 -32.46
N ARG A 33 10.51 8.16 -32.96
CA ARG A 33 9.68 7.19 -32.25
C ARG A 33 10.19 6.89 -30.83
N HIS A 34 11.51 6.82 -30.67
CA HIS A 34 12.18 6.63 -29.39
C HIS A 34 11.93 7.75 -28.36
N HIS A 35 11.89 9.02 -28.76
CA HIS A 35 11.63 10.12 -27.83
C HIS A 35 10.18 10.08 -27.33
N PHE A 36 9.22 9.73 -28.20
CA PHE A 36 7.82 9.62 -27.82
C PHE A 36 7.59 8.42 -26.88
N GLU A 37 8.20 7.28 -27.19
CA GLU A 37 8.17 6.09 -26.31
C GLU A 37 8.82 6.39 -24.95
N GLN A 38 9.94 7.13 -24.91
CA GLN A 38 10.58 7.55 -23.65
C GLN A 38 9.71 8.50 -22.83
N GLN A 39 9.04 9.47 -23.45
CA GLN A 39 8.11 10.36 -22.73
C GLN A 39 6.92 9.59 -22.15
N GLN A 40 6.38 8.62 -22.90
CA GLN A 40 5.30 7.78 -22.40
C GLN A 40 5.75 6.92 -21.22
N GLN A 41 6.93 6.32 -21.29
CA GLN A 41 7.48 5.54 -20.19
C GLN A 41 7.71 6.41 -18.95
N GLN A 42 8.28 7.60 -19.09
CA GLN A 42 8.49 8.52 -17.97
C GLN A 42 7.18 8.92 -17.28
N MET A 43 6.11 9.18 -18.05
CA MET A 43 4.80 9.48 -17.48
C MET A 43 4.23 8.29 -16.71
N GLN A 44 4.36 7.07 -17.24
CA GLN A 44 3.91 5.84 -16.58
C GLN A 44 4.70 5.57 -15.30
N ASP A 45 6.02 5.73 -15.33
CA ASP A 45 6.89 5.53 -14.17
C ASP A 45 6.56 6.56 -13.07
N GLN A 46 6.29 7.81 -13.45
CA GLN A 46 5.90 8.85 -12.50
C GLN A 46 4.50 8.62 -11.92
N GLU A 47 3.53 8.16 -12.72
CA GLU A 47 2.20 7.79 -12.24
C GLU A 47 2.27 6.59 -11.29
N GLN A 48 3.10 5.60 -11.61
CA GLN A 48 3.34 4.43 -10.77
C GLN A 48 4.03 4.82 -9.45
N GLN A 49 5.05 5.68 -9.50
CA GLN A 49 5.71 6.20 -8.31
C GLN A 49 4.72 6.97 -7.43
N ASN A 50 3.90 7.85 -8.02
CA ASN A 50 2.87 8.58 -7.28
C ASN A 50 1.81 7.65 -6.66
N ALA A 51 1.48 6.54 -7.32
CA ALA A 51 0.58 5.53 -6.79
C ALA A 51 1.21 4.78 -5.60
N ASP A 52 2.49 4.42 -5.71
CA ASP A 52 3.22 3.73 -4.65
C ASP A 52 3.48 4.66 -3.45
N ASP A 53 3.70 5.96 -3.66
CA ASP A 53 3.79 6.98 -2.60
C ASP A 53 2.48 7.13 -1.80
N ARG A 54 1.34 6.74 -2.39
CA ARG A 54 0.04 6.72 -1.68
C ARG A 54 -0.17 5.45 -0.86
N ARG A 55 0.66 4.43 -1.02
CA ARG A 55 0.57 3.23 -0.19
C ARG A 55 1.11 3.55 1.20
N ARG A 56 0.23 3.46 2.19
CA ARG A 56 0.59 3.68 3.59
C ARG A 56 0.65 2.35 4.31
N LEU A 57 1.60 2.20 5.23
CA LEU A 57 1.70 1.04 6.09
C LEU A 57 0.47 1.02 7.02
N GLN A 58 -0.26 -0.10 7.10
CA GLN A 58 -1.50 -0.18 7.91
C GLN A 58 -1.55 -1.37 8.87
N TYR A 59 -0.69 -2.35 8.68
CA TYR A 59 -0.65 -3.53 9.53
C TYR A 59 0.79 -3.96 9.76
N ILE A 60 1.06 -4.39 10.99
CA ILE A 60 2.29 -5.07 11.39
C ILE A 60 1.88 -6.33 12.14
N GLY A 61 2.54 -7.46 11.87
CA GLY A 61 2.29 -8.72 12.53
C GLY A 61 3.51 -9.62 12.57
N ILE A 62 3.36 -10.77 13.24
CA ILE A 62 4.41 -11.78 13.35
C ILE A 62 3.91 -13.08 12.75
N GLU A 63 4.65 -13.59 11.77
CA GLU A 63 4.48 -14.92 11.23
C GLU A 63 5.44 -15.89 11.92
N ARG A 64 4.92 -17.07 12.28
CA ARG A 64 5.69 -18.17 12.84
C ARG A 64 5.85 -19.25 11.79
N LEU A 65 7.08 -19.61 11.47
CA LEU A 65 7.38 -20.68 10.51
C LEU A 65 8.30 -21.72 11.15
N GLY A 66 8.11 -22.98 10.76
CA GLY A 66 9.00 -24.08 11.15
C GLY A 66 10.36 -24.05 10.44
N HIS A 67 10.50 -23.23 9.40
CA HIS A 67 11.75 -23.05 8.64
C HIS A 67 12.03 -21.57 8.44
N GLY A 68 13.30 -21.23 8.27
CA GLY A 68 13.73 -19.87 8.01
C GLY A 68 13.43 -19.44 6.58
N ASP A 69 13.38 -18.13 6.38
CA ASP A 69 13.22 -17.52 5.06
C ASP A 69 14.49 -16.70 4.77
N PRO A 70 15.29 -17.04 3.74
CA PRO A 70 16.52 -16.31 3.44
C PRO A 70 16.28 -14.85 3.04
N ALA A 71 15.06 -14.50 2.61
CA ALA A 71 14.71 -13.13 2.24
C ALA A 71 14.24 -12.29 3.44
N ARG A 72 13.98 -12.90 4.60
CA ARG A 72 13.42 -12.19 5.78
C ARG A 72 14.23 -12.46 7.04
N ALA A 73 14.42 -11.40 7.82
CA ALA A 73 15.12 -11.52 9.09
C ALA A 73 14.27 -12.30 10.11
N ASP A 74 14.91 -13.25 10.80
CA ASP A 74 14.36 -13.88 11.98
C ASP A 74 14.51 -12.97 13.21
N LEU A 75 13.40 -12.45 13.71
CA LEU A 75 13.35 -11.62 14.90
C LEU A 75 13.75 -12.38 16.18
N ALA A 76 13.85 -13.70 16.10
CA ALA A 76 14.20 -14.57 17.21
C ALA A 76 15.52 -15.34 17.00
N LYS A 77 16.40 -14.82 16.15
CA LYS A 77 17.65 -15.47 15.79
C LYS A 77 18.44 -15.88 17.04
N GLY A 78 18.82 -17.15 17.11
CA GLY A 78 19.61 -17.73 18.20
C GLY A 78 18.82 -18.24 19.41
N ALA A 79 17.51 -17.99 19.47
CA ALA A 79 16.65 -18.50 20.56
C ALA A 79 16.17 -19.95 20.35
N GLY A 80 16.37 -20.52 19.15
CA GLY A 80 15.85 -21.83 18.77
C GLY A 80 14.32 -21.85 18.58
N GLY A 81 13.82 -23.01 18.16
CA GLY A 81 12.40 -23.22 17.84
C GLY A 81 12.00 -22.60 16.49
N GLU A 82 10.73 -22.23 16.38
CA GLU A 82 10.20 -21.60 15.18
C GLU A 82 10.75 -20.18 14.95
N PHE A 83 10.87 -19.82 13.68
CA PHE A 83 11.29 -18.50 13.23
C PHE A 83 10.19 -17.47 13.50
N ARG A 84 10.58 -16.21 13.68
CA ARG A 84 9.66 -15.06 13.85
C ARG A 84 9.91 -14.08 12.74
N LEU A 85 9.01 -14.00 11.78
CA LEU A 85 9.17 -13.14 10.61
C LEU A 85 8.19 -11.98 10.69
N LEU A 86 8.68 -10.77 10.42
CA LEU A 86 7.84 -9.58 10.36
C LEU A 86 6.90 -9.67 9.15
N LYS A 87 5.61 -9.46 9.37
CA LYS A 87 4.60 -9.24 8.34
C LYS A 87 4.16 -7.79 8.39
N TYR A 88 3.94 -7.20 7.23
CA TYR A 88 3.35 -5.89 7.10
C TYR A 88 2.49 -5.79 5.85
N GLU A 89 1.47 -4.92 5.90
CA GLU A 89 0.62 -4.64 4.75
C GLU A 89 0.57 -3.15 4.46
N TYR A 90 0.71 -2.83 3.18
CA TYR A 90 0.46 -1.49 2.66
C TYR A 90 -0.90 -1.45 1.98
N ARG A 91 -1.66 -0.37 2.20
CA ARG A 91 -2.92 -0.14 1.49
C ARG A 91 -3.02 1.32 1.05
N PHE A 92 -3.82 1.55 0.02
CA PHE A 92 -4.00 2.87 -0.59
C PHE A 92 -4.99 3.78 0.16
N SER A 93 -5.76 3.22 1.09
CA SER A 93 -6.77 3.92 1.87
C SER A 93 -6.93 3.29 3.25
N GLY A 94 -7.27 4.09 4.25
CA GLY A 94 -7.35 3.67 5.65
C GLY A 94 -6.25 4.26 6.54
N PRO A 95 -6.42 4.22 7.87
CA PRO A 95 -5.51 4.83 8.81
C PRO A 95 -4.08 4.33 8.63
N ALA A 96 -3.12 5.25 8.70
CA ALA A 96 -1.72 4.93 8.44
C ALA A 96 -0.95 4.77 9.74
N ILE A 97 -0.13 3.73 9.85
CA ILE A 97 0.81 3.57 10.95
C ILE A 97 1.87 4.69 10.85
N TYR A 98 2.01 5.49 11.90
CA TYR A 98 2.98 6.59 11.95
C TYR A 98 4.01 6.46 13.08
N ASP A 99 3.77 5.57 14.05
CA ASP A 99 4.66 5.36 15.19
C ASP A 99 4.66 3.87 15.54
N VAL A 100 5.84 3.33 15.89
CA VAL A 100 6.06 1.91 16.17
C VAL A 100 7.07 1.78 17.31
N ALA A 101 6.77 0.92 18.29
CA ALA A 101 7.70 0.61 19.38
C ALA A 101 7.67 -0.88 19.74
N LEU A 102 8.69 -1.30 20.49
CA LEU A 102 8.71 -2.59 21.18
C LEU A 102 8.18 -2.42 22.61
N TRP A 103 7.23 -3.26 22.98
CA TRP A 103 6.67 -3.30 24.32
C TRP A 103 6.95 -4.66 24.98
N ARG A 104 7.74 -4.61 26.06
CA ARG A 104 8.02 -5.76 26.91
C ARG A 104 7.05 -5.77 28.08
N SER A 105 6.47 -6.94 28.39
CA SER A 105 5.55 -7.11 29.50
C SER A 105 5.89 -8.36 30.31
N GLY A 106 5.69 -8.29 31.63
CA GLY A 106 5.84 -9.44 32.52
C GLY A 106 4.67 -10.44 32.44
N GLY A 107 3.63 -10.14 31.67
CA GLY A 107 2.46 -11.00 31.52
C GLY A 107 1.87 -10.94 30.11
N ARG A 108 1.16 -11.99 29.72
CA ARG A 108 0.50 -12.09 28.40
C ARG A 108 -0.52 -10.98 28.23
N GLN A 109 -0.50 -10.35 27.07
CA GLN A 109 -1.40 -9.27 26.69
C GLN A 109 -2.36 -9.71 25.58
N CYS A 110 -3.57 -9.15 25.59
CA CYS A 110 -4.57 -9.34 24.53
C CYS A 110 -5.04 -8.03 23.90
N ILE A 111 -4.64 -6.88 24.46
CA ILE A 111 -4.94 -5.53 23.94
C ILE A 111 -3.66 -4.67 24.02
N PRO A 112 -3.52 -3.67 23.13
CA PRO A 112 -2.39 -2.74 23.19
C PRO A 112 -2.39 -1.93 24.49
N PRO A 113 -1.22 -1.42 24.92
CA PRO A 113 -1.14 -0.56 26.09
C PRO A 113 -1.79 0.80 25.81
N ALA A 114 -2.14 1.53 26.88
CA ALA A 114 -2.77 2.84 26.76
C ALA A 114 -1.94 3.79 25.87
N GLY A 115 -2.62 4.48 24.94
CA GLY A 115 -1.99 5.40 23.99
C GLY A 115 -1.44 4.74 22.72
N TRP A 116 -1.69 3.44 22.52
CA TRP A 116 -1.35 2.70 21.31
C TRP A 116 -2.61 2.10 20.69
N ASP A 117 -2.66 2.06 19.36
CA ASP A 117 -3.87 1.68 18.61
C ASP A 117 -3.87 0.20 18.21
N GLY A 118 -2.69 -0.41 18.08
CA GLY A 118 -2.57 -1.81 17.72
C GLY A 118 -1.33 -2.49 18.30
N MET A 119 -1.35 -3.82 18.26
CA MET A 119 -0.23 -4.65 18.70
C MET A 119 -0.13 -5.96 17.92
N SER A 120 1.07 -6.50 17.81
CA SER A 120 1.31 -7.83 17.24
C SER A 120 0.90 -8.95 18.20
N SER A 121 1.00 -10.19 17.74
CA SER A 121 1.09 -11.34 18.64
C SER A 121 2.43 -11.32 19.42
N ASP A 122 2.53 -12.14 20.47
CA ASP A 122 3.75 -12.26 21.26
C ASP A 122 4.89 -12.86 20.42
N ILE A 123 5.96 -12.09 20.25
CA ILE A 123 7.19 -12.50 19.56
C ILE A 123 7.84 -13.66 20.30
N ASN A 124 7.73 -13.68 21.64
CA ASN A 124 8.29 -14.70 22.51
C ASN A 124 7.37 -15.89 22.72
N GLU A 125 6.25 -15.99 22.00
CA GLU A 125 5.28 -17.07 22.19
C GLU A 125 5.95 -18.45 22.10
N GLY A 126 5.66 -19.32 23.08
CA GLY A 126 6.30 -20.64 23.20
C GLY A 126 7.71 -20.63 23.81
N ARG A 127 8.21 -19.46 24.25
CA ARG A 127 9.44 -19.31 25.02
C ARG A 127 9.13 -18.92 26.46
N ARG A 128 10.07 -19.21 27.35
CA ARG A 128 9.97 -18.84 28.77
C ARG A 128 10.45 -17.41 28.97
N GLY A 129 9.89 -16.70 29.95
CA GLY A 129 10.29 -15.35 30.32
C GLY A 129 9.24 -14.31 29.96
N ASP A 130 9.70 -13.08 29.70
CA ASP A 130 8.83 -11.96 29.39
C ASP A 130 8.21 -12.07 28.00
N TYR A 131 7.06 -11.41 27.86
CA TYR A 131 6.34 -11.25 26.61
C TYR A 131 6.87 -10.03 25.86
N LEU A 132 6.87 -10.08 24.54
CA LEU A 132 7.38 -9.00 23.70
C LEU A 132 6.45 -8.78 22.51
N TYR A 133 6.02 -7.53 22.33
CA TYR A 133 5.08 -7.13 21.30
C TYR A 133 5.64 -5.96 20.49
N ILE A 134 5.28 -5.90 19.20
CA ILE A 134 5.35 -4.65 18.45
C ILE A 134 4.03 -3.93 18.67
N VAL A 135 4.07 -2.65 19.04
CA VAL A 135 2.88 -1.80 19.19
C VAL A 135 2.98 -0.64 18.20
N TRP A 136 1.85 -0.14 17.72
CA TRP A 136 1.83 0.98 16.78
C TRP A 136 0.68 1.95 17.02
N LYS A 137 0.88 3.19 16.55
CA LYS A 137 -0.17 4.21 16.47
C LYS A 137 -0.59 4.45 15.03
N ILE A 138 -1.86 4.79 14.84
CA ILE A 138 -2.42 5.10 13.52
C ILE A 138 -2.92 6.54 13.44
N ASP A 139 -2.67 7.15 12.29
CA ASP A 139 -3.20 8.46 11.95
C ASP A 139 -4.50 8.27 11.16
N TYR A 140 -5.59 8.74 11.74
CA TYR A 140 -6.91 8.70 11.13
C TYR A 140 -7.11 9.83 10.11
N PHE A 141 -6.24 10.84 10.09
CA PHE A 141 -6.32 11.94 9.14
C PHE A 141 -5.61 11.55 7.84
N ILE A 142 -6.39 11.03 6.91
CA ILE A 142 -5.97 10.84 5.53
C ILE A 142 -6.43 12.05 4.74
N CYS A 143 -5.52 13.00 4.51
CA CYS A 143 -5.67 14.01 3.45
C CYS A 143 -5.49 13.36 2.08
#